data_AF-A0A367ZMS3-F1
#
_entry.id   AF-A0A367ZMS3-F1
#
_cell.length_a   1.000
_cell.length_b   1.000
_cell.length_c   1.000
_cell.angle_alpha   90.00
_cell.angle_beta   90.00
_cell.angle_gamma   90.00
#
_symmetry.space_group_name_H-M   'P 1'
#
loop_
_entity.id
_entity.type
_entity.pdbx_description
1 polymer ?
#
loop_
_entity_poly.entity_id
_entity_poly.type
_entity_poly.pdbx_seq_one_letter_code
_entity_poly.pdbx_strand_id
1 'polypeptide(L)'
;MSEGMTLRDLAIFTGYSHIGSCREFVWIPGDVIGRKQLPSRFIIRGLTCEYDVEALMNRKDLYLRTETGKEYVVTNFQITDITDIENISGVAESCSLLFEKFPEMKTISDGERVIISKQAQVMAFQAMSNMVNQVKAGHGIDPKGAREVTSLLVDEILKAPDAMMNLIDIKSFDDYTFTHNINVATLCLIIGQSMGLPPEDLFDLGLGGLLHDMGKLKVSLSILNKDGKLTDAEFTEMKRHPTYGYEILCRSKDIPERARMVALSHHEKFQGKGYPKGLKGDAIPLFARICSIADVYDALTTDRPYRVAMAPHEAMKIVTSGIDTQFDPKILSVFLHKMSLYPSGSLVLLNDGSVGLVLKANPKTVLRPTIKLLKTAQGERVKTRTEIDLMKTSNLYIAGPASRSLLNVTTPGKAG
;
A
#
# COMPACT_ATOMS: atom_id res chain seq x y z
N MET A 1 24.67 6.96 -20.71
CA MET A 1 25.73 6.08 -20.16
C MET A 1 26.39 5.36 -21.33
N SER A 2 27.70 5.52 -21.50
CA SER A 2 28.50 4.98 -22.61
C SER A 2 29.24 3.67 -22.27
N GLU A 3 28.92 3.06 -21.13
CA GLU A 3 29.56 1.83 -20.66
C GLU A 3 28.53 0.70 -20.57
N GLY A 4 28.96 -0.52 -20.91
CA GLY A 4 28.16 -1.73 -20.72
C GLY A 4 27.80 -1.92 -19.25
N MET A 5 26.67 -2.56 -18.98
CA MET A 5 26.15 -2.72 -17.63
C MET A 5 25.67 -4.14 -17.41
N THR A 6 26.07 -4.75 -16.29
CA THR A 6 25.59 -6.08 -15.90
C THR A 6 24.87 -5.98 -14.57
N LEU A 7 23.66 -6.51 -14.53
CA LEU A 7 22.81 -6.61 -13.35
C LEU A 7 22.57 -8.08 -13.00
N ARG A 8 22.42 -8.38 -11.72
CA ARG A 8 22.27 -9.75 -11.21
C ARG A 8 21.08 -9.87 -10.28
N ASP A 9 20.55 -11.09 -10.21
CA ASP A 9 19.47 -11.51 -9.30
C ASP A 9 18.28 -10.55 -9.35
N LEU A 10 17.63 -10.54 -10.51
CA LEU A 10 16.63 -9.55 -10.86
C LEU A 10 15.23 -10.13 -10.84
N ALA A 11 14.31 -9.41 -10.22
CA ALA A 11 12.89 -9.58 -10.49
C ALA A 11 12.52 -8.79 -11.76
N ILE A 12 11.75 -9.43 -12.64
CA ILE A 12 11.37 -8.89 -13.94
C ILE A 12 9.87 -8.57 -13.92
N PHE A 13 9.55 -7.39 -14.43
CA PHE A 13 8.19 -6.89 -14.53
C PHE A 13 7.90 -6.40 -15.95
N THR A 14 6.65 -6.55 -16.37
CA THR A 14 6.10 -5.83 -17.52
C THR A 14 4.89 -5.04 -17.05
N GLY A 15 5.02 -3.71 -17.05
CA GLY A 15 4.03 -2.86 -16.36
C GLY A 15 4.09 -3.07 -14.84
N TYR A 16 2.96 -3.47 -14.22
CA TYR A 16 2.85 -3.72 -12.77
C TYR A 16 2.80 -5.20 -12.40
N SER A 17 2.91 -6.09 -13.38
CA SER A 17 2.84 -7.53 -13.16
C SER A 17 4.24 -8.09 -13.03
N HIS A 18 4.50 -8.77 -11.90
CA HIS A 18 5.65 -9.66 -11.78
C HIS A 18 5.47 -10.77 -12.80
N ILE A 19 6.51 -11.05 -13.58
CA ILE A 19 6.45 -12.08 -14.61
C ILE A 19 7.49 -13.19 -14.41
N GLY A 20 8.45 -12.96 -13.52
CA GLY A 20 9.53 -13.90 -13.26
C GLY A 20 10.79 -13.22 -12.77
N SER A 21 11.88 -13.97 -12.77
CA SER A 21 13.21 -13.50 -12.37
C SER A 21 14.27 -13.95 -13.37
N CYS A 22 15.42 -13.27 -13.37
CA CYS A 22 16.60 -13.77 -14.07
C CYS A 22 17.85 -13.65 -13.20
N ARG A 23 18.80 -14.54 -13.44
CA ARG A 23 20.10 -14.55 -12.78
C ARG A 23 20.95 -13.36 -13.21
N GLU A 24 20.92 -13.01 -14.49
CA GLU A 24 21.74 -11.92 -15.03
C GLU A 24 21.02 -11.18 -16.16
N PHE A 25 21.19 -9.85 -16.20
CA PHE A 25 20.83 -9.00 -17.33
C PHE A 25 22.07 -8.23 -17.78
N VAL A 26 22.45 -8.38 -19.04
CA VAL A 26 23.62 -7.74 -19.63
C VAL A 26 23.16 -6.71 -20.66
N TRP A 27 23.59 -5.46 -20.49
CA TRP A 27 23.37 -4.35 -21.41
C TRP A 27 24.63 -4.06 -22.22
N ILE A 28 24.47 -4.00 -23.54
CA ILE A 28 25.53 -3.74 -24.50
C ILE A 28 25.14 -2.50 -25.30
N PRO A 29 25.76 -1.33 -25.06
CA PRO A 29 25.42 -0.10 -25.77
C PRO A 29 25.69 -0.27 -27.27
N GLY A 30 24.80 0.27 -28.10
CA GLY A 30 24.99 0.26 -29.56
C GLY A 30 26.04 1.27 -29.99
N ASP A 31 26.84 0.95 -31.00
CA ASP A 31 27.90 1.83 -31.50
C ASP A 31 27.34 3.07 -32.20
N VAL A 32 28.13 4.16 -32.20
CA VAL A 32 27.85 5.37 -32.96
C VAL A 32 28.66 5.34 -34.25
N ILE A 33 27.98 5.23 -35.40
CA ILE A 33 28.62 5.31 -36.71
C ILE A 33 28.16 6.61 -37.39
N GLY A 34 29.06 7.61 -37.45
CA GLY A 34 28.74 8.93 -37.99
C GLY A 34 27.72 9.68 -37.13
N ARG A 35 26.52 9.97 -37.68
CA ARG A 35 25.40 10.61 -36.95
C ARG A 35 24.31 9.61 -36.51
N LYS A 36 24.50 8.30 -36.75
CA LYS A 36 23.48 7.28 -36.52
C LYS A 36 23.88 6.39 -35.33
N GLN A 37 23.02 6.32 -34.32
CA GLN A 37 23.15 5.41 -33.19
C GLN A 37 22.60 4.04 -33.61
N LEU A 38 23.40 2.97 -33.48
CA LEU A 38 22.88 1.61 -33.59
C LEU A 38 22.06 1.26 -32.35
N PRO A 39 21.04 0.39 -32.46
CA PRO A 39 20.27 -0.04 -31.31
C PRO A 39 21.17 -0.78 -30.32
N SER A 40 20.95 -0.55 -29.04
CA SER A 40 21.68 -1.25 -27.99
C SER A 40 21.15 -2.67 -27.89
N ARG A 41 22.02 -3.60 -27.51
CA ARG A 41 21.69 -5.03 -27.35
C ARG A 41 21.58 -5.36 -25.86
N PHE A 42 20.81 -6.38 -25.54
CA PHE A 42 20.77 -6.94 -24.20
C PHE A 42 20.69 -8.47 -24.23
N ILE A 43 21.08 -9.08 -23.10
CA ILE A 43 20.99 -10.52 -22.87
C ILE A 43 20.38 -10.77 -21.49
N ILE A 44 19.38 -11.63 -21.41
CA ILE A 44 18.77 -12.13 -20.17
C ILE A 44 19.24 -13.57 -19.97
N ARG A 45 19.84 -13.88 -18.82
CA ARG A 45 20.34 -15.22 -18.51
C ARG A 45 19.60 -15.89 -17.37
N GLY A 46 19.29 -17.17 -17.56
CA GLY A 46 18.58 -17.99 -16.58
C GLY A 46 17.22 -17.40 -16.23
N LEU A 47 16.42 -17.10 -17.26
CA LEU A 47 15.08 -16.56 -17.08
C LEU A 47 14.15 -17.64 -16.53
N THR A 48 13.54 -17.39 -15.38
CA THR A 48 12.45 -18.19 -14.82
C THR A 48 11.17 -17.36 -14.85
N CYS A 49 10.23 -17.73 -15.71
CA CYS A 49 8.94 -17.06 -15.83
C CYS A 49 7.81 -17.84 -15.12
N GLU A 50 6.87 -17.11 -14.54
CA GLU A 50 5.61 -17.67 -14.01
C GLU A 50 4.58 -17.92 -15.14
N TYR A 51 4.79 -17.30 -16.30
CA TYR A 51 3.94 -17.38 -17.50
C TYR A 51 4.76 -17.76 -18.75
N ASP A 52 4.09 -18.02 -19.87
CA ASP A 52 4.74 -18.32 -21.16
C ASP A 52 5.69 -17.19 -21.58
N VAL A 53 6.92 -17.54 -21.98
CA VAL A 53 7.98 -16.61 -22.40
C VAL A 53 7.55 -15.83 -23.65
N GLU A 54 6.66 -16.38 -24.48
CA GLU A 54 6.07 -15.67 -25.62
C GLU A 54 5.32 -14.39 -25.22
N ALA A 55 4.82 -14.30 -23.99
CA ALA A 55 4.15 -13.11 -23.48
C ALA A 55 5.08 -11.88 -23.39
N LEU A 56 6.41 -12.09 -23.27
CA LEU A 56 7.42 -11.03 -23.29
C LEU A 56 7.57 -10.38 -24.67
N MET A 57 7.34 -11.14 -25.75
CA MET A 57 7.53 -10.66 -27.12
C MET A 57 6.53 -9.56 -27.52
N ASN A 58 5.39 -9.48 -26.83
CA ASN A 58 4.32 -8.52 -27.12
C ASN A 58 4.42 -7.22 -26.30
N ARG A 59 5.51 -7.02 -25.54
CA ARG A 59 5.71 -5.86 -24.65
C ARG A 59 6.73 -4.90 -25.22
N LYS A 60 6.60 -3.62 -24.84
CA LYS A 60 7.50 -2.55 -25.30
C LYS A 60 8.52 -2.13 -24.26
N ASP A 61 8.22 -2.32 -22.98
CA ASP A 61 9.10 -1.94 -21.86
C ASP A 61 9.28 -3.11 -20.90
N LEU A 62 10.52 -3.32 -20.46
CA LEU A 62 10.92 -4.31 -19.47
C LEU A 62 11.44 -3.57 -18.24
N TYR A 63 10.91 -3.91 -17.07
CA TYR A 63 11.33 -3.32 -15.80
C TYR A 63 12.10 -4.35 -15.00
N LEU A 64 13.28 -3.96 -14.52
CA LEU A 64 14.20 -4.82 -13.79
C LEU A 64 14.38 -4.25 -12.39
N ARG A 65 14.15 -5.07 -11.36
CA ARG A 65 14.35 -4.68 -9.97
C ARG A 65 15.42 -5.56 -9.34
N THR A 66 16.45 -4.91 -8.83
CA THR A 66 17.51 -5.57 -8.03
C THR A 66 17.01 -5.88 -6.62
N GLU A 67 17.64 -6.82 -5.93
CA GLU A 67 17.37 -7.08 -4.50
C GLU A 67 17.53 -5.83 -3.62
N THR A 68 18.44 -4.92 -4.00
CA THR A 68 18.65 -3.63 -3.30
C THR A 68 17.55 -2.59 -3.56
N GLY A 69 16.51 -2.94 -4.33
CA GLY A 69 15.38 -2.05 -4.63
C GLY A 69 15.62 -1.07 -5.78
N LYS A 70 16.79 -1.08 -6.43
CA LYS A 70 17.02 -0.26 -7.63
C LYS A 70 16.20 -0.77 -8.80
N GLU A 71 15.48 0.15 -9.46
CA GLU A 71 14.64 -0.12 -10.61
C GLU A 71 15.24 0.45 -11.90
N TYR A 72 15.30 -0.38 -12.92
CA TYR A 72 15.77 -0.05 -14.25
C TYR A 72 14.65 -0.25 -15.26
N VAL A 73 14.60 0.62 -16.27
CA VAL A 73 13.69 0.48 -17.38
C VAL A 73 14.48 0.26 -18.67
N VAL A 74 14.15 -0.83 -19.37
CA VAL A 74 14.62 -1.13 -20.72
C VAL A 74 13.47 -0.78 -21.67
N THR A 75 13.61 0.30 -22.44
CA THR A 75 12.50 0.82 -23.27
C THR A 75 12.62 0.45 -24.72
N ASN A 76 11.46 0.27 -25.36
CA ASN A 76 11.32 -0.17 -26.74
C ASN A 76 12.18 -1.41 -27.02
N PHE A 77 12.12 -2.37 -26.09
CA PHE A 77 12.85 -3.63 -26.24
C PHE A 77 12.14 -4.54 -27.23
N GLN A 78 12.91 -5.35 -27.95
CA GLN A 78 12.44 -6.42 -28.81
C GLN A 78 13.35 -7.63 -28.59
N ILE A 79 12.74 -8.77 -28.28
CA ILE A 79 13.47 -10.05 -28.23
C ILE A 79 13.78 -10.45 -29.66
N THR A 80 15.06 -10.70 -29.95
CA THR A 80 15.56 -11.11 -31.26
C THR A 80 15.85 -12.61 -31.31
N ASP A 81 16.18 -13.22 -30.17
CA ASP A 81 16.39 -14.66 -30.05
C ASP A 81 15.91 -15.15 -28.68
N ILE A 82 15.08 -16.19 -28.70
CA ILE A 82 14.47 -16.85 -27.54
C ILE A 82 14.67 -18.37 -27.58
N THR A 83 15.41 -18.87 -28.57
CA THR A 83 15.59 -20.32 -28.79
C THR A 83 16.34 -20.99 -27.64
N ASP A 84 17.18 -20.23 -26.92
CA ASP A 84 17.84 -20.63 -25.69
C ASP A 84 17.30 -19.82 -24.50
N ILE A 85 16.50 -20.45 -23.64
CA ILE A 85 15.91 -19.82 -22.44
C ILE A 85 16.99 -19.43 -21.42
N GLU A 86 18.16 -20.07 -21.45
CA GLU A 86 19.30 -19.67 -20.61
C GLU A 86 19.99 -18.41 -21.15
N ASN A 87 19.77 -18.01 -22.40
CA ASN A 87 20.40 -16.84 -23.03
C ASN A 87 19.47 -16.13 -24.03
N ILE A 88 18.44 -15.47 -23.53
CA ILE A 88 17.51 -14.70 -24.36
C ILE A 88 18.16 -13.38 -24.76
N SER A 89 18.18 -13.06 -26.05
CA SER A 89 18.80 -11.84 -26.56
C SER A 89 17.79 -10.92 -27.23
N GLY A 90 18.08 -9.62 -27.17
CA GLY A 90 17.23 -8.62 -27.79
C GLY A 90 17.94 -7.30 -28.05
N VAL A 91 17.19 -6.39 -28.66
CA VAL A 91 17.59 -5.00 -28.88
C VAL A 91 16.68 -4.08 -28.09
N ALA A 92 17.19 -2.96 -27.61
CA ALA A 92 16.39 -1.93 -27.00
C ALA A 92 16.97 -0.54 -27.23
N GLU A 93 16.12 0.47 -27.09
CA GLU A 93 16.50 1.86 -27.30
C GLU A 93 17.37 2.39 -26.14
N SER A 94 16.99 2.09 -24.90
CA SER A 94 17.73 2.53 -23.72
C SER A 94 17.52 1.60 -22.53
N CYS A 95 18.54 1.44 -21.71
CA CYS A 95 18.46 0.94 -20.35
C CYS A 95 18.97 2.03 -19.42
N SER A 96 18.16 2.43 -18.46
CA SER A 96 18.48 3.51 -17.53
C SER A 96 17.83 3.26 -16.19
N LEU A 97 18.44 3.78 -15.12
CA LEU A 97 17.76 3.90 -13.84
C LEU A 97 16.44 4.64 -14.06
N LEU A 98 15.35 4.09 -13.53
CA LEU A 98 14.01 4.64 -13.73
C LEU A 98 13.95 6.13 -13.34
N PHE A 99 14.72 6.53 -12.34
CA PHE A 99 14.80 7.90 -11.83
C PHE A 99 15.64 8.86 -12.69
N GLU A 100 16.63 8.37 -13.44
CA GLU A 100 17.45 9.21 -14.33
C GLU A 100 16.70 9.62 -15.60
N LYS A 101 15.78 8.76 -16.07
CA LYS A 101 14.92 9.03 -17.23
C LYS A 101 13.79 10.02 -16.93
N PHE A 102 13.45 10.20 -15.65
CA PHE A 102 12.36 11.06 -15.19
C PHE A 102 12.82 11.88 -13.96
N PRO A 103 13.66 12.91 -14.16
CA PRO A 103 14.24 13.70 -13.06
C PRO A 103 13.20 14.46 -12.22
N GLU A 104 11.98 14.68 -12.73
CA GLU A 104 10.84 15.20 -11.96
C GLU A 104 10.30 14.23 -10.89
N MET A 105 10.76 12.97 -10.85
CA MET A 105 10.56 12.07 -9.71
C MET A 105 11.48 12.37 -8.52
N LYS A 106 12.54 13.20 -8.67
CA LYS A 106 13.39 13.63 -7.53
C LYS A 106 12.63 14.39 -6.45
N THR A 107 11.59 15.13 -6.82
CA THR A 107 10.74 15.82 -5.85
C THR A 107 9.84 14.88 -5.04
N ILE A 108 9.84 13.57 -5.33
CA ILE A 108 8.89 12.59 -4.77
C ILE A 108 9.62 11.41 -4.08
N SER A 109 10.95 11.46 -3.87
CA SER A 109 11.66 10.42 -3.13
C SER A 109 12.75 10.99 -2.21
N ASP A 110 12.42 11.07 -0.92
CA ASP A 110 13.15 10.47 0.21
C ASP A 110 12.71 11.06 1.57
N GLY A 111 11.95 12.16 1.59
CA GLY A 111 11.52 12.82 2.84
C GLY A 111 10.11 12.52 3.34
N GLU A 112 9.23 11.91 2.55
CA GLU A 112 7.77 11.98 2.79
C GLU A 112 7.02 10.64 2.68
N ARG A 113 7.71 9.50 2.85
CA ARG A 113 7.04 8.18 2.92
C ARG A 113 7.34 7.53 4.26
N VAL A 114 6.28 7.14 4.97
CA VAL A 114 6.44 6.23 6.11
C VAL A 114 6.68 4.84 5.54
N ILE A 115 7.94 4.42 5.54
CA ILE A 115 8.32 3.03 5.31
C ILE A 115 8.67 2.46 6.67
N ILE A 116 7.78 1.63 7.21
CA ILE A 116 8.10 0.86 8.42
C ILE A 116 9.30 -0.02 8.12
N SER A 117 10.34 0.07 8.93
CA SER A 117 11.57 -0.66 8.66
C SER A 117 11.33 -2.16 8.68
N LYS A 118 12.09 -2.90 7.86
CA LYS A 118 12.05 -4.36 7.88
C LYS A 118 12.37 -4.91 9.28
N GLN A 119 13.23 -4.21 10.02
CA GLN A 119 13.52 -4.51 11.41
C GLN A 119 12.27 -4.43 12.29
N ALA A 120 11.51 -3.33 12.22
CA ALA A 120 10.27 -3.18 12.97
C ALA A 120 9.26 -4.28 12.65
N GLN A 121 9.15 -4.68 11.38
CA GLN A 121 8.27 -5.77 10.96
C GLN A 121 8.67 -7.11 11.58
N VAL A 122 9.95 -7.47 11.51
CA VAL A 122 10.48 -8.72 12.08
C VAL A 122 10.30 -8.74 13.60
N MET A 123 10.60 -7.63 14.27
CA MET A 123 10.40 -7.51 15.72
C MET A 123 8.93 -7.63 16.10
N ALA A 124 8.02 -7.01 15.34
CA ALA A 124 6.59 -7.10 15.60
C ALA A 124 6.08 -8.53 15.42
N PHE A 125 6.49 -9.20 14.35
CA PHE A 125 6.15 -10.60 14.11
C PHE A 125 6.62 -11.50 15.27
N GLN A 126 7.86 -11.35 15.71
CA GLN A 126 8.41 -12.13 16.83
C GLN A 126 7.67 -11.83 18.14
N ALA A 127 7.42 -10.56 18.44
CA ALA A 127 6.68 -10.14 19.63
C ALA A 127 5.26 -10.72 19.65
N MET A 128 4.50 -10.58 18.56
CA MET A 128 3.15 -11.10 18.45
C MET A 128 3.13 -12.63 18.52
N SER A 129 4.04 -13.32 17.83
CA SER A 129 4.17 -14.77 17.88
C SER A 129 4.40 -15.27 19.32
N ASN A 130 5.32 -14.62 20.03
CA ASN A 130 5.63 -14.97 21.42
C ASN A 130 4.43 -14.76 22.34
N MET A 131 3.75 -13.61 22.23
CA MET A 131 2.56 -13.32 23.04
C MET A 131 1.42 -14.32 22.75
N VAL A 132 1.17 -14.65 21.48
CA VAL A 132 0.17 -15.65 21.10
C VAL A 132 0.49 -17.01 21.72
N ASN A 133 1.75 -17.44 21.67
CA ASN A 133 2.18 -18.71 22.26
C ASN A 133 2.01 -18.73 23.79
N GLN A 134 2.32 -17.62 24.48
CA GLN A 134 2.12 -17.50 25.92
C GLN A 134 0.64 -17.57 26.31
N VAL A 135 -0.23 -16.86 25.58
CA VAL A 135 -1.69 -16.90 25.80
C VAL A 135 -2.23 -18.32 25.59
N LYS A 136 -1.78 -19.02 24.54
CA LYS A 136 -2.18 -20.40 24.24
C LYS A 136 -1.68 -21.39 25.32
N ALA A 137 -0.49 -21.18 25.86
CA ALA A 137 0.07 -21.98 26.95
C ALA A 137 -0.62 -21.71 28.31
N GLY A 138 -1.53 -20.73 28.39
CA GLY A 138 -2.20 -20.37 29.64
C GLY A 138 -1.32 -19.58 30.60
N HIS A 139 -0.14 -19.13 30.16
CA HIS A 139 0.76 -18.29 30.95
C HIS A 139 0.29 -16.83 30.98
N GLY A 140 0.88 -16.04 31.88
CA GLY A 140 0.80 -14.58 31.78
C GLY A 140 1.42 -14.08 30.48
N ILE A 141 1.01 -12.89 30.03
CA ILE A 141 1.60 -12.25 28.83
C ILE A 141 2.78 -11.37 29.23
N ASP A 142 3.89 -11.52 28.52
CA ASP A 142 5.03 -10.60 28.59
C ASP A 142 4.93 -9.61 27.41
N PRO A 143 4.58 -8.34 27.67
CA PRO A 143 4.44 -7.35 26.63
C PRO A 143 5.77 -6.71 26.23
N LYS A 144 6.92 -7.11 26.79
CA LYS A 144 8.21 -6.44 26.55
C LYS A 144 8.52 -6.27 25.07
N GLY A 145 8.43 -7.35 24.28
CA GLY A 145 8.68 -7.28 22.84
C GLY A 145 7.68 -6.38 22.09
N ALA A 146 6.40 -6.42 22.49
CA ALA A 146 5.36 -5.56 21.89
C ALA A 146 5.59 -4.07 22.22
N ARG A 147 6.08 -3.77 23.42
CA ARG A 147 6.46 -2.42 23.83
C ARG A 147 7.69 -1.93 23.08
N GLU A 148 8.74 -2.75 22.97
CA GLU A 148 9.96 -2.41 22.23
C GLU A 148 9.67 -2.09 20.77
N VAL A 149 8.87 -2.92 20.09
CA VAL A 149 8.50 -2.64 18.70
C VAL A 149 7.58 -1.42 18.58
N THR A 150 6.68 -1.20 19.54
CA THR A 150 5.84 0.00 19.54
C THR A 150 6.70 1.26 19.65
N SER A 151 7.70 1.27 20.54
CA SER A 151 8.65 2.39 20.64
C SER A 151 9.38 2.63 19.31
N LEU A 152 9.84 1.56 18.66
CA LEU A 152 10.49 1.67 17.35
C LEU A 152 9.56 2.24 16.28
N LEU A 153 8.31 1.79 16.22
CA LEU A 153 7.31 2.33 15.30
C LEU A 153 7.05 3.81 15.58
N VAL A 154 6.87 4.21 16.85
CA VAL A 154 6.69 5.62 17.24
C VAL A 154 7.87 6.46 16.79
N ASP A 155 9.10 6.01 17.03
CA ASP A 155 10.31 6.72 16.63
C ASP A 155 10.42 6.88 15.11
N GLU A 156 10.06 5.85 14.34
CA GLU A 156 10.03 5.90 12.87
C GLU A 156 8.98 6.89 12.35
N ILE A 157 7.78 6.90 12.94
CA ILE A 157 6.72 7.85 12.59
C ILE A 157 7.13 9.29 12.93
N LEU A 158 7.70 9.52 14.12
CA LEU A 158 8.11 10.86 14.57
C LEU A 158 9.21 11.46 13.71
N LYS A 159 10.06 10.64 13.08
CA LYS A 159 11.10 11.08 12.13
C LYS A 159 10.53 11.52 10.78
N ALA A 160 9.26 11.25 10.49
CA ALA A 160 8.61 11.52 9.21
C ALA A 160 7.27 12.29 9.37
N PRO A 161 7.27 13.49 9.97
CA PRO A 161 6.04 14.21 10.34
C PRO A 161 5.17 14.65 9.15
N ASP A 162 5.81 14.92 8.01
CA ASP A 162 5.15 15.35 6.77
C ASP A 162 4.85 14.18 5.83
N ALA A 163 5.22 12.95 6.22
CA ALA A 163 5.00 11.81 5.36
C ALA A 163 3.51 11.59 5.10
N MET A 164 3.17 11.50 3.83
CA MET A 164 1.85 11.05 3.40
C MET A 164 1.85 9.54 3.34
N MET A 165 0.73 8.93 3.73
CA MET A 165 0.56 7.51 3.50
C MET A 165 0.28 7.27 2.03
N ASN A 166 1.23 6.61 1.36
CA ASN A 166 0.96 6.00 0.07
C ASN A 166 0.20 4.69 0.33
N LEU A 167 -1.10 4.71 0.01
CA LEU A 167 -2.01 3.59 0.22
C LEU A 167 -1.60 2.31 -0.53
N ILE A 168 -0.72 2.44 -1.51
CA ILE A 168 -0.18 1.32 -2.31
C ILE A 168 0.97 0.62 -1.55
N ASP A 169 1.79 1.37 -0.80
CA ASP A 169 3.00 0.82 -0.15
C ASP A 169 2.64 -0.05 1.06
N ILE A 170 1.50 0.21 1.73
CA ILE A 170 0.97 -0.61 2.84
C ILE A 170 0.63 -2.05 2.39
N LYS A 171 0.33 -2.25 1.10
CA LYS A 171 -0.07 -3.55 0.56
C LYS A 171 1.09 -4.56 0.46
N SER A 172 2.34 -4.10 0.47
CA SER A 172 3.48 -4.92 0.03
C SER A 172 4.06 -5.85 1.11
N PHE A 173 3.30 -6.14 2.17
CA PHE A 173 3.80 -6.81 3.39
C PHE A 173 3.15 -8.19 3.67
N ASP A 174 2.53 -8.82 2.66
CA ASP A 174 1.73 -10.05 2.78
C ASP A 174 2.49 -11.33 3.23
N ASP A 175 3.80 -11.24 3.51
CA ASP A 175 4.61 -12.40 3.88
C ASP A 175 4.54 -12.80 5.37
N TYR A 176 3.77 -12.09 6.22
CA TYR A 176 3.71 -12.35 7.67
C TYR A 176 2.30 -12.55 8.24
N THR A 177 2.18 -13.52 9.17
CA THR A 177 0.91 -13.87 9.86
C THR A 177 0.28 -12.73 10.69
N PHE A 178 1.02 -11.65 10.97
CA PHE A 178 0.56 -10.51 11.79
C PHE A 178 0.61 -9.17 11.06
N THR A 179 0.66 -9.17 9.72
CA THR A 179 0.71 -7.94 8.91
C THR A 179 -0.45 -6.99 9.22
N HIS A 180 -1.65 -7.52 9.45
CA HIS A 180 -2.82 -6.73 9.85
C HIS A 180 -2.57 -5.91 11.14
N ASN A 181 -2.05 -6.54 12.19
CA ASN A 181 -1.77 -5.87 13.47
C ASN A 181 -0.75 -4.74 13.31
N ILE A 182 0.30 -4.97 12.51
CA ILE A 182 1.36 -4.01 12.26
C ILE A 182 0.82 -2.82 11.45
N ASN A 183 0.04 -3.09 10.41
CA ASN A 183 -0.58 -2.07 9.57
C ASN A 183 -1.55 -1.21 10.38
N VAL A 184 -2.43 -1.83 11.19
CA VAL A 184 -3.36 -1.11 12.05
C VAL A 184 -2.63 -0.23 13.07
N ALA A 185 -1.59 -0.74 13.72
CA ALA A 185 -0.76 0.07 14.64
C ALA A 185 -0.13 1.27 13.92
N THR A 186 0.42 1.04 12.73
CA THR A 186 1.05 2.09 11.91
C THR A 186 0.05 3.17 11.48
N LEU A 187 -1.13 2.75 11.01
CA LEU A 187 -2.25 3.64 10.66
C LEU A 187 -2.68 4.48 11.86
N CYS A 188 -2.82 3.85 13.04
CA CYS A 188 -3.17 4.56 14.26
C CYS A 188 -2.14 5.63 14.61
N LEU A 189 -0.84 5.30 14.56
CA LEU A 189 0.24 6.23 14.87
C LEU A 189 0.25 7.44 13.93
N ILE A 190 0.04 7.23 12.63
CA ILE A 190 0.00 8.34 11.66
C ILE A 190 -1.20 9.25 11.89
N ILE A 191 -2.39 8.67 12.12
CA ILE A 191 -3.58 9.47 12.47
C ILE A 191 -3.31 10.25 13.75
N GLY A 192 -2.78 9.59 14.79
CA GLY A 192 -2.46 10.21 16.07
C GLY A 192 -1.45 11.34 15.97
N GLN A 193 -0.36 11.14 15.23
CA GLN A 193 0.66 12.18 15.01
C GLN A 193 0.04 13.39 14.30
N SER A 194 -0.83 13.13 13.34
CA SER A 194 -1.52 14.17 12.57
C SER A 194 -2.57 14.93 13.37
N MET A 195 -3.07 14.34 14.45
CA MET A 195 -3.88 15.00 15.46
C MET A 195 -3.04 15.76 16.50
N GLY A 196 -1.71 15.69 16.42
CA GLY A 196 -0.79 16.32 17.37
C GLY A 196 -0.72 15.61 18.73
N LEU A 197 -0.98 14.29 18.77
CA LEU A 197 -0.83 13.52 20.00
C LEU A 197 0.64 13.50 20.45
N PRO A 198 0.92 13.65 21.75
CA PRO A 198 2.28 13.60 22.26
C PRO A 198 2.86 12.16 22.22
N PRO A 199 4.19 11.99 22.28
CA PRO A 199 4.84 10.67 22.11
C PRO A 199 4.32 9.57 23.05
N GLU A 200 3.99 9.89 24.29
CA GLU A 200 3.40 8.96 25.26
C GLU A 200 2.01 8.47 24.84
N ASP A 201 1.21 9.36 24.25
CA ASP A 201 -0.10 9.03 23.72
C ASP A 201 0.01 8.18 22.46
N LEU A 202 0.98 8.49 21.59
CA LEU A 202 1.29 7.69 20.42
C LEU A 202 1.72 6.28 20.81
N PHE A 203 2.54 6.13 21.85
CA PHE A 203 2.95 4.84 22.37
C PHE A 203 1.74 4.00 22.82
N ASP A 204 0.87 4.55 23.67
CA ASP A 204 -0.33 3.84 24.13
C ASP A 204 -1.28 3.48 22.97
N LEU A 205 -1.44 4.39 22.01
CA LEU A 205 -2.26 4.20 20.82
C LEU A 205 -1.69 3.10 19.90
N GLY A 206 -0.38 3.15 19.62
CA GLY A 206 0.32 2.17 18.79
C GLY A 206 0.28 0.78 19.40
N LEU A 207 0.54 0.68 20.72
CA LEU A 207 0.45 -0.59 21.45
C LEU A 207 -0.98 -1.15 21.44
N GLY A 208 -1.98 -0.27 21.63
CA GLY A 208 -3.39 -0.63 21.54
C GLY A 208 -3.76 -1.14 20.14
N GLY A 209 -3.30 -0.46 19.08
CA GLY A 209 -3.51 -0.86 17.69
C GLY A 209 -2.82 -2.19 17.35
N LEU A 210 -1.62 -2.44 17.88
CA LEU A 210 -0.91 -3.70 17.67
C LEU A 210 -1.65 -4.88 18.33
N LEU A 211 -2.23 -4.65 19.51
CA LEU A 211 -2.83 -5.69 20.35
C LEU A 211 -4.37 -5.77 20.28
N HIS A 212 -5.03 -4.94 19.46
CA HIS A 212 -6.49 -4.77 19.47
C HIS A 212 -7.27 -6.09 19.35
N ASP A 213 -6.71 -7.02 18.57
CA ASP A 213 -7.34 -8.27 18.17
C ASP A 213 -6.92 -9.50 19.01
N MET A 214 -6.14 -9.31 20.08
CA MET A 214 -5.61 -10.43 20.90
C MET A 214 -6.71 -11.34 21.47
N GLY A 215 -7.92 -10.84 21.61
CA GLY A 215 -9.07 -11.63 22.06
C GLY A 215 -9.55 -12.68 21.07
N LYS A 216 -9.20 -12.59 19.78
CA LYS A 216 -9.53 -13.62 18.80
C LYS A 216 -8.96 -14.97 19.19
N LEU A 217 -7.86 -15.02 19.94
CA LEU A 217 -7.27 -16.26 20.47
C LEU A 217 -8.20 -17.07 21.38
N LYS A 218 -9.28 -16.48 21.89
CA LYS A 218 -10.31 -17.15 22.71
C LYS A 218 -11.53 -17.58 21.91
N VAL A 219 -11.66 -17.18 20.65
CA VAL A 219 -12.72 -17.61 19.76
C VAL A 219 -12.32 -18.94 19.10
N SER A 220 -13.28 -19.85 18.94
CA SER A 220 -13.03 -21.14 18.29
C SER A 220 -12.45 -20.95 16.88
N LEU A 221 -11.46 -21.78 16.53
CA LEU A 221 -10.90 -21.82 15.17
C LEU A 221 -11.94 -22.14 14.11
N SER A 222 -12.97 -22.93 14.45
CA SER A 222 -14.08 -23.23 13.52
C SER A 222 -14.92 -22.00 13.17
N ILE A 223 -14.95 -20.98 14.04
CA ILE A 223 -15.64 -19.71 13.80
C ILE A 223 -14.69 -18.73 13.08
N LEU A 224 -13.44 -18.65 13.51
CA LEU A 224 -12.44 -17.76 12.91
C LEU A 224 -12.13 -18.10 11.44
N ASN A 225 -12.01 -19.39 11.14
CA ASN A 225 -11.64 -19.89 9.81
C ASN A 225 -12.86 -20.40 9.04
N LYS A 226 -14.06 -19.90 9.34
CA LYS A 226 -15.27 -20.36 8.65
C LYS A 226 -15.33 -19.82 7.23
N ASP A 227 -15.42 -20.73 6.27
CA ASP A 227 -15.67 -20.42 4.86
C ASP A 227 -17.14 -19.99 4.69
N GLY A 228 -17.41 -18.68 4.77
CA GLY A 228 -18.73 -18.09 4.52
C GLY A 228 -19.27 -17.24 5.66
N LYS A 229 -20.59 -16.97 5.64
CA LYS A 229 -21.23 -16.12 6.66
C LYS A 229 -21.34 -16.86 7.99
N LEU A 230 -21.03 -16.17 9.09
CA LEU A 230 -21.32 -16.65 10.44
C LEU A 230 -22.83 -16.69 10.67
N THR A 231 -23.29 -17.71 11.39
CA THR A 231 -24.64 -17.76 11.98
C THR A 231 -24.76 -16.72 13.10
N ASP A 232 -25.97 -16.38 13.53
CA ASP A 232 -26.19 -15.41 14.60
C ASP A 232 -25.50 -15.80 15.92
N ALA A 233 -25.46 -17.10 16.23
CA ALA A 233 -24.78 -17.62 17.41
C ALA A 233 -23.24 -17.48 17.29
N GLU A 234 -22.68 -17.87 16.14
CA GLU A 234 -21.24 -17.72 15.88
C GLU A 234 -20.82 -16.26 15.84
N PHE A 235 -21.64 -15.38 15.27
CA PHE A 235 -21.40 -13.94 15.25
C PHE A 235 -21.50 -13.34 16.65
N THR A 236 -22.43 -13.83 17.49
CA THR A 236 -22.52 -13.43 18.90
C THR A 236 -21.25 -13.81 19.67
N GLU A 237 -20.69 -15.00 19.44
CA GLU A 237 -19.41 -15.40 20.02
C GLU A 237 -18.25 -14.55 19.48
N MET A 238 -18.21 -14.29 18.18
CA MET A 238 -17.20 -13.41 17.57
C MET A 238 -17.20 -12.01 18.20
N LYS A 239 -18.38 -11.43 18.50
CA LYS A 239 -18.50 -10.11 19.17
C LYS A 239 -17.91 -10.06 20.58
N ARG A 240 -17.53 -11.20 21.16
CA ARG A 240 -16.91 -11.25 22.49
C ARG A 240 -15.40 -11.07 22.47
N HIS A 241 -14.75 -11.17 21.31
CA HIS A 241 -13.30 -11.00 21.23
C HIS A 241 -12.79 -9.65 21.76
N PRO A 242 -13.51 -8.50 21.67
CA PRO A 242 -13.04 -7.27 22.31
C PRO A 242 -12.94 -7.42 23.83
N THR A 243 -13.94 -8.05 24.45
CA THR A 243 -13.95 -8.35 25.88
C THR A 243 -12.84 -9.32 26.26
N TYR A 244 -12.66 -10.40 25.49
CA TYR A 244 -11.57 -11.36 25.71
C TYR A 244 -10.20 -10.69 25.58
N GLY A 245 -10.04 -9.78 24.61
CA GLY A 245 -8.81 -9.02 24.39
C GLY A 245 -8.50 -8.18 25.62
N TYR A 246 -9.47 -7.40 26.10
CA TYR A 246 -9.32 -6.62 27.34
C TYR A 246 -8.90 -7.49 28.53
N GLU A 247 -9.60 -8.61 28.76
CA GLU A 247 -9.30 -9.55 29.85
C GLU A 247 -7.89 -10.16 29.76
N ILE A 248 -7.44 -10.52 28.55
CA ILE A 248 -6.08 -11.02 28.32
C ILE A 248 -5.06 -9.92 28.67
N LEU A 249 -5.28 -8.71 28.17
CA LEU A 249 -4.35 -7.59 28.34
C LEU A 249 -4.28 -7.10 29.80
N CYS A 250 -5.37 -7.22 30.58
CA CYS A 250 -5.40 -6.92 32.01
C CYS A 250 -4.49 -7.82 32.85
N ARG A 251 -4.04 -8.98 32.33
CA ARG A 251 -3.14 -9.88 33.05
C ARG A 251 -1.71 -9.36 33.15
N SER A 252 -1.36 -8.34 32.38
CA SER A 252 -0.06 -7.66 32.48
C SER A 252 -0.23 -6.21 32.92
N LYS A 253 0.48 -5.86 34.00
CA LYS A 253 0.51 -4.49 34.54
C LYS A 253 1.26 -3.53 33.63
N ASP A 254 2.15 -4.05 32.78
CA ASP A 254 3.01 -3.25 31.90
C ASP A 254 2.30 -2.79 30.61
N ILE A 255 1.05 -3.22 30.41
CA ILE A 255 0.18 -2.73 29.32
C ILE A 255 -0.69 -1.59 29.86
N PRO A 256 -0.56 -0.36 29.34
CA PRO A 256 -1.35 0.79 29.80
C PRO A 256 -2.85 0.60 29.59
N GLU A 257 -3.67 1.13 30.51
CA GLU A 257 -5.13 0.99 30.45
C GLU A 257 -5.72 1.53 29.14
N ARG A 258 -5.16 2.63 28.63
CA ARG A 258 -5.59 3.23 27.36
C ARG A 258 -5.41 2.27 26.18
N ALA A 259 -4.32 1.50 26.15
CA ALA A 259 -4.09 0.47 25.15
C ALA A 259 -5.07 -0.72 25.31
N ARG A 260 -5.35 -1.15 26.54
CA ARG A 260 -6.35 -2.21 26.80
C ARG A 260 -7.75 -1.80 26.31
N MET A 261 -8.12 -0.55 26.55
CA MET A 261 -9.42 -0.01 26.14
C MET A 261 -9.61 0.04 24.62
N VAL A 262 -8.52 0.10 23.83
CA VAL A 262 -8.57 -0.08 22.37
C VAL A 262 -9.09 -1.46 22.02
N ALA A 263 -8.50 -2.52 22.60
CA ALA A 263 -8.96 -3.89 22.38
C ALA A 263 -10.45 -4.06 22.74
N LEU A 264 -10.91 -3.44 23.84
CA LEU A 264 -12.31 -3.51 24.27
C LEU A 264 -13.28 -2.79 23.33
N SER A 265 -12.88 -1.67 22.73
CA SER A 265 -13.83 -0.69 22.18
C SER A 265 -13.63 -0.37 20.70
N HIS A 266 -12.66 -0.97 20.00
CA HIS A 266 -12.39 -0.66 18.59
C HIS A 266 -13.54 -0.99 17.62
N HIS A 267 -14.49 -1.84 18.05
CA HIS A 267 -15.73 -2.14 17.32
C HIS A 267 -16.97 -1.34 17.78
N GLU A 268 -16.79 -0.39 18.70
CA GLU A 268 -17.83 0.59 18.99
C GLU A 268 -18.03 1.50 17.78
N LYS A 269 -19.27 1.92 17.53
CA LYS A 269 -19.62 2.79 16.41
C LYS A 269 -20.02 4.14 16.93
N PHE A 270 -19.60 5.21 16.28
CA PHE A 270 -19.82 6.57 16.75
C PHE A 270 -21.31 6.89 17.04
N GLN A 271 -22.26 6.31 16.30
CA GLN A 271 -23.70 6.44 16.58
C GLN A 271 -24.27 5.56 17.71
N GLY A 272 -23.49 4.68 18.35
CA GLY A 272 -23.94 3.81 19.45
C GLY A 272 -24.46 2.43 19.03
N LYS A 273 -24.30 2.04 17.76
CA LYS A 273 -24.72 0.72 17.24
C LYS A 273 -23.57 -0.30 17.13
N GLY A 274 -22.50 -0.06 17.87
CA GLY A 274 -21.35 -0.95 17.95
C GLY A 274 -21.47 -1.98 19.08
N TYR A 275 -20.36 -2.66 19.37
CA TYR A 275 -20.25 -3.64 20.44
C TYR A 275 -18.87 -3.52 21.12
N PRO A 276 -18.71 -3.98 22.37
CA PRO A 276 -19.65 -4.74 23.19
C PRO A 276 -20.64 -3.92 24.03
N LYS A 277 -20.38 -2.64 24.28
CA LYS A 277 -21.15 -1.79 25.20
C LYS A 277 -22.13 -0.85 24.51
N GLY A 278 -22.02 -0.65 23.20
CA GLY A 278 -22.90 0.27 22.45
C GLY A 278 -22.63 1.73 22.79
N LEU A 279 -21.36 2.06 23.06
CA LEU A 279 -20.94 3.42 23.41
C LEU A 279 -21.17 4.37 22.23
N LYS A 280 -21.54 5.62 22.54
CA LYS A 280 -21.89 6.64 21.55
C LYS A 280 -21.00 7.88 21.66
N GLY A 281 -20.57 8.40 20.52
CA GLY A 281 -19.82 9.65 20.42
C GLY A 281 -18.54 9.62 21.26
N ASP A 282 -18.34 10.67 22.06
CA ASP A 282 -17.17 10.84 22.91
C ASP A 282 -17.10 9.87 24.10
N ALA A 283 -18.15 9.10 24.38
CA ALA A 283 -18.08 8.01 25.35
C ALA A 283 -17.16 6.86 24.88
N ILE A 284 -16.90 6.77 23.57
CA ILE A 284 -15.92 5.85 23.00
C ILE A 284 -14.52 6.44 23.25
N PRO A 285 -13.59 5.70 23.89
CA PRO A 285 -12.22 6.17 24.08
C PRO A 285 -11.58 6.65 22.77
N LEU A 286 -10.88 7.78 22.82
CA LEU A 286 -10.28 8.40 21.63
C LEU A 286 -9.45 7.41 20.80
N PHE A 287 -8.60 6.62 21.46
CA PHE A 287 -7.73 5.66 20.78
C PHE A 287 -8.51 4.52 20.11
N ALA A 288 -9.64 4.11 20.69
CA ALA A 288 -10.52 3.13 20.07
C ALA A 288 -11.21 3.70 18.82
N ARG A 289 -11.60 4.99 18.84
CA ARG A 289 -12.14 5.67 17.65
C ARG A 289 -11.12 5.77 16.52
N ILE A 290 -9.85 6.06 16.84
CA ILE A 290 -8.75 6.03 15.87
C ILE A 290 -8.56 4.62 15.31
N CYS A 291 -8.44 3.62 16.19
CA CYS A 291 -8.23 2.22 15.81
C CYS A 291 -9.37 1.67 14.95
N SER A 292 -10.62 2.09 15.20
CA SER A 292 -11.77 1.65 14.40
C SER A 292 -11.65 2.02 12.92
N ILE A 293 -11.14 3.22 12.62
CA ILE A 293 -10.92 3.67 11.23
C ILE A 293 -9.75 2.88 10.61
N ALA A 294 -8.65 2.72 11.35
CA ALA A 294 -7.46 2.00 10.92
C ALA A 294 -7.76 0.52 10.61
N ASP A 295 -8.45 -0.17 11.53
CA ASP A 295 -8.86 -1.56 11.40
C ASP A 295 -9.73 -1.77 10.17
N VAL A 296 -10.80 -0.98 10.00
CA VAL A 296 -11.70 -1.13 8.85
C VAL A 296 -10.98 -0.87 7.53
N TYR A 297 -10.13 0.16 7.48
CA TYR A 297 -9.38 0.46 6.26
C TYR A 297 -8.46 -0.70 5.88
N ASP A 298 -7.59 -1.15 6.80
CA ASP A 298 -6.69 -2.27 6.53
C ASP A 298 -7.46 -3.55 6.22
N ALA A 299 -8.52 -3.82 6.97
CA ALA A 299 -9.40 -4.96 6.74
C ALA A 299 -10.10 -4.94 5.37
N LEU A 300 -10.18 -3.80 4.66
CA LEU A 300 -10.68 -3.70 3.28
C LEU A 300 -9.55 -3.84 2.25
N THR A 301 -8.36 -3.33 2.54
CA THR A 301 -7.25 -3.23 1.58
C THR A 301 -6.22 -4.35 1.66
N THR A 302 -6.31 -5.22 2.66
CA THR A 302 -5.42 -6.38 2.83
C THR A 302 -6.09 -7.65 2.30
N ASP A 303 -5.31 -8.51 1.64
CA ASP A 303 -5.76 -9.80 1.15
C ASP A 303 -6.12 -10.71 2.33
N ARG A 304 -7.22 -11.45 2.23
CA ARG A 304 -7.65 -12.42 3.24
C ARG A 304 -7.87 -13.77 2.56
N PRO A 305 -7.72 -14.91 3.28
CA PRO A 305 -7.90 -16.25 2.71
C PRO A 305 -9.21 -16.46 1.91
N TYR A 306 -10.25 -15.68 2.23
CA TYR A 306 -11.59 -15.77 1.63
C TYR A 306 -12.02 -14.52 0.84
N ARG A 307 -11.14 -13.50 0.73
CA ARG A 307 -11.50 -12.24 0.08
C ARG A 307 -10.27 -11.54 -0.47
N VAL A 308 -10.29 -11.27 -1.78
CA VAL A 308 -9.30 -10.41 -2.43
C VAL A 308 -9.38 -9.00 -1.84
N ALA A 309 -8.23 -8.38 -1.63
CA ALA A 309 -8.07 -6.99 -1.24
C ALA A 309 -8.84 -6.07 -2.18
N MET A 310 -9.59 -5.14 -1.60
CA MET A 310 -10.25 -4.08 -2.35
C MET A 310 -9.22 -3.04 -2.80
N ALA A 311 -9.42 -2.45 -3.98
CA ALA A 311 -8.55 -1.37 -4.40
C ALA A 311 -8.69 -0.17 -3.43
N PRO A 312 -7.59 0.53 -3.07
CA PRO A 312 -7.63 1.60 -2.07
C PRO A 312 -8.74 2.65 -2.31
N HIS A 313 -9.01 3.01 -3.57
CA HIS A 313 -10.05 3.97 -3.93
C HIS A 313 -11.47 3.49 -3.66
N GLU A 314 -11.73 2.18 -3.73
CA GLU A 314 -13.01 1.59 -3.36
C GLU A 314 -13.13 1.49 -1.84
N ALA A 315 -12.06 1.09 -1.15
CA ALA A 315 -12.01 1.05 0.31
C ALA A 315 -12.29 2.43 0.91
N MET A 316 -11.72 3.48 0.32
CA MET A 316 -11.97 4.87 0.73
C MET A 316 -13.41 5.32 0.50
N LYS A 317 -14.10 4.85 -0.55
CA LYS A 317 -15.54 5.11 -0.73
C LYS A 317 -16.35 4.49 0.42
N ILE A 318 -16.00 3.27 0.84
CA ILE A 318 -16.67 2.61 1.96
C ILE A 318 -16.40 3.38 3.26
N VAL A 319 -15.13 3.67 3.56
CA VAL A 319 -14.75 4.40 4.79
C VAL A 319 -15.41 5.78 4.85
N THR A 320 -15.45 6.52 3.73
CA THR A 320 -16.12 7.83 3.66
C THR A 320 -17.64 7.73 3.80
N SER A 321 -18.29 6.71 3.26
CA SER A 321 -19.73 6.49 3.47
C SER A 321 -20.09 6.14 4.93
N GLY A 322 -19.11 5.72 5.73
CA GLY A 322 -19.26 5.51 7.17
C GLY A 322 -19.27 6.78 8.02
N ILE A 323 -19.06 7.98 7.44
CA ILE A 323 -18.89 9.25 8.18
C ILE A 323 -20.02 9.58 9.14
N ASP A 324 -21.27 9.32 8.74
CA ASP A 324 -22.41 9.70 9.55
C ASP A 324 -22.75 8.66 10.61
N THR A 325 -22.20 7.44 10.52
CA THR A 325 -22.69 6.29 11.31
C THR A 325 -21.62 5.63 12.17
N GLN A 326 -20.48 5.30 11.59
CA GLN A 326 -19.50 4.40 12.19
C GLN A 326 -18.34 5.15 12.82
N PHE A 327 -17.85 6.19 12.15
CA PHE A 327 -16.59 6.84 12.51
C PHE A 327 -16.82 8.21 13.13
N ASP A 328 -15.85 8.65 13.92
CA ASP A 328 -15.78 10.04 14.37
C ASP A 328 -15.45 10.95 13.17
N PRO A 329 -16.31 11.92 12.81
CA PRO A 329 -16.08 12.77 11.65
C PRO A 329 -14.78 13.57 11.71
N LYS A 330 -14.32 13.97 12.91
CA LYS A 330 -13.07 14.73 13.08
C LYS A 330 -11.87 13.86 12.77
N ILE A 331 -11.85 12.65 13.31
CA ILE A 331 -10.75 11.70 13.11
C ILE A 331 -10.75 11.20 11.68
N LEU A 332 -11.93 10.93 11.10
CA LEU A 332 -12.06 10.57 9.71
C LEU A 332 -11.53 11.69 8.80
N SER A 333 -11.82 12.95 9.08
CA SER A 333 -11.24 14.06 8.32
C SER A 333 -9.72 14.06 8.37
N VAL A 334 -9.11 13.81 9.54
CA VAL A 334 -7.64 13.74 9.69
C VAL A 334 -7.08 12.56 8.89
N PHE A 335 -7.70 11.39 8.99
CA PHE A 335 -7.34 10.21 8.23
C PHE A 335 -7.37 10.51 6.72
N LEU A 336 -8.48 11.06 6.21
CA LEU A 336 -8.62 11.42 4.79
C LEU A 336 -7.56 12.44 4.36
N HIS A 337 -7.20 13.41 5.20
CA HIS A 337 -6.18 14.41 4.85
C HIS A 337 -4.77 13.82 4.75
N LYS A 338 -4.47 12.76 5.50
CA LYS A 338 -3.15 12.10 5.53
C LYS A 338 -3.04 10.96 4.53
N MET A 339 -4.18 10.44 4.09
CA MET A 339 -4.28 9.46 3.01
C MET A 339 -4.31 10.14 1.65
N SER A 340 -3.36 9.84 0.78
CA SER A 340 -3.46 10.20 -0.63
C SER A 340 -3.77 8.97 -1.47
N LEU A 341 -4.98 8.92 -2.03
CA LEU A 341 -5.37 7.90 -3.01
C LEU A 341 -4.58 7.98 -4.29
N TYR A 342 -4.26 9.21 -4.68
CA TYR A 342 -3.51 9.53 -5.86
C TYR A 342 -2.48 10.59 -5.46
N PRO A 343 -1.35 10.20 -4.86
CA PRO A 343 -0.27 11.13 -4.58
C PRO A 343 0.16 11.84 -5.86
N SER A 344 0.79 13.00 -5.71
CA SER A 344 1.44 13.68 -6.83
C SER A 344 2.31 12.67 -7.61
N GLY A 345 2.21 12.69 -8.93
CA GLY A 345 2.83 11.69 -9.81
C GLY A 345 1.93 10.51 -10.21
N SER A 346 0.77 10.34 -9.58
CA SER A 346 -0.17 9.25 -9.94
C SER A 346 -0.84 9.49 -11.29
N LEU A 347 -1.01 8.44 -12.09
CA LEU A 347 -1.84 8.47 -13.29
C LEU A 347 -3.27 8.07 -12.95
N VAL A 348 -4.24 8.86 -13.42
CA VAL A 348 -5.66 8.69 -13.13
C VAL A 348 -6.48 8.68 -14.42
N LEU A 349 -7.47 7.79 -14.47
CA LEU A 349 -8.50 7.72 -15.51
C LEU A 349 -9.71 8.51 -15.01
N LEU A 350 -10.23 9.44 -15.82
CA LEU A 350 -11.45 10.17 -15.50
C LEU A 350 -12.69 9.45 -16.07
N ASN A 351 -13.86 9.82 -15.56
CA ASN A 351 -15.15 9.26 -15.96
C ASN A 351 -15.51 9.43 -17.45
N ASP A 352 -14.89 10.40 -18.13
CA ASP A 352 -15.05 10.62 -19.57
C ASP A 352 -14.04 9.83 -20.43
N GLY A 353 -13.20 8.99 -19.81
CA GLY A 353 -12.15 8.22 -20.48
C GLY A 353 -10.83 8.97 -20.68
N SER A 354 -10.75 10.23 -20.28
CA SER A 354 -9.52 11.02 -20.35
C SER A 354 -8.50 10.58 -19.28
N VAL A 355 -7.21 10.84 -19.51
CA VAL A 355 -6.12 10.42 -18.61
C VAL A 355 -5.37 11.63 -18.09
N GLY A 356 -5.18 11.70 -16.78
CA GLY A 356 -4.47 12.77 -16.09
C GLY A 356 -3.30 12.28 -15.25
N LEU A 357 -2.34 13.17 -15.01
CA LEU A 357 -1.28 13.03 -14.00
C LEU A 357 -1.62 13.90 -12.81
N VAL A 358 -1.66 13.36 -11.60
CA VAL A 358 -1.85 14.17 -10.40
C VAL A 358 -0.65 15.07 -10.18
N LEU A 359 -0.86 16.38 -10.18
CA LEU A 359 0.16 17.38 -9.88
C LEU A 359 0.19 17.72 -8.39
N LYS A 360 -0.99 17.81 -7.78
CA LYS A 360 -1.16 18.18 -6.39
C LYS A 360 -2.32 17.40 -5.79
N ALA A 361 -2.02 16.56 -4.81
CA ALA A 361 -3.05 15.94 -3.97
C ALA A 361 -3.86 17.04 -3.25
N ASN A 362 -5.14 16.79 -3.04
CA ASN A 362 -6.01 17.72 -2.32
C ASN A 362 -6.37 17.13 -0.96
N PRO A 363 -5.76 17.62 0.15
CA PRO A 363 -5.99 17.07 1.48
C PRO A 363 -7.45 17.16 1.90
N LYS A 364 -8.18 18.22 1.51
CA LYS A 364 -9.58 18.44 1.92
C LYS A 364 -10.56 17.52 1.21
N THR A 365 -10.20 17.03 0.02
CA THR A 365 -11.06 16.19 -0.83
C THR A 365 -10.20 15.25 -1.65
N VAL A 366 -9.87 14.09 -1.06
CA VAL A 366 -8.90 13.12 -1.57
C VAL A 366 -9.17 12.67 -3.02
N LEU A 367 -10.45 12.63 -3.42
CA LEU A 367 -10.88 12.24 -4.77
C LEU A 367 -10.85 13.37 -5.80
N ARG A 368 -10.50 14.60 -5.39
CA ARG A 368 -10.51 15.80 -6.22
C ARG A 368 -9.15 16.53 -6.21
N PRO A 369 -8.05 15.89 -6.65
CA PRO A 369 -6.75 16.53 -6.79
C PRO A 369 -6.71 17.49 -7.98
N THR A 370 -5.63 18.29 -8.06
CA THR A 370 -5.28 19.01 -9.28
C THR A 370 -4.48 18.08 -10.19
N ILE A 371 -4.91 17.95 -11.43
CA ILE A 371 -4.31 17.06 -12.42
C ILE A 371 -3.79 17.85 -13.63
N LYS A 372 -2.78 17.31 -14.31
CA LYS A 372 -2.41 17.67 -15.67
C LYS A 372 -3.06 16.69 -16.62
N LEU A 373 -3.89 17.17 -17.54
CA LEU A 373 -4.47 16.32 -18.56
C LEU A 373 -3.37 15.85 -19.53
N LEU A 374 -3.28 14.54 -19.73
CA LEU A 374 -2.32 13.90 -20.65
C LEU A 374 -2.99 13.42 -21.93
N LYS A 375 -4.24 12.94 -21.82
CA LYS A 375 -5.05 12.42 -22.93
C LYS A 375 -6.49 12.92 -22.80
N THR A 376 -7.11 13.35 -23.88
CA THR A 376 -8.54 13.75 -23.91
C THR A 376 -9.47 12.53 -23.91
N ALA A 377 -10.77 12.75 -23.73
CA ALA A 377 -11.80 11.71 -23.87
C ALA A 377 -11.80 11.04 -25.25
N GLN A 378 -11.41 11.78 -26.30
CA GLN A 378 -11.28 11.31 -27.68
C GLN A 378 -9.98 10.53 -27.92
N GLY A 379 -9.13 10.42 -26.89
CA GLY A 379 -7.89 9.67 -26.94
C GLY A 379 -6.70 10.44 -27.50
N GLU A 380 -6.83 11.75 -27.73
CA GLU A 380 -5.74 12.57 -28.24
C GLU A 380 -4.78 12.98 -27.14
N ARG A 381 -3.48 12.97 -27.44
CA ARG A 381 -2.46 13.42 -26.48
C ARG A 381 -2.49 14.94 -26.37
N VAL A 382 -2.64 15.43 -25.14
CA VAL A 382 -2.63 16.86 -24.86
C VAL A 382 -1.18 17.35 -24.87
N LYS A 383 -0.82 18.16 -25.87
CA LYS A 383 0.54 18.68 -26.05
C LYS A 383 0.84 19.89 -25.18
N THR A 384 -0.20 20.64 -24.80
CA THR A 384 -0.11 21.81 -23.92
C THR A 384 -0.26 21.40 -22.47
N ARG A 385 0.32 22.17 -21.54
CA ARG A 385 0.15 21.94 -20.10
C ARG A 385 -1.25 22.43 -19.71
N THR A 386 -2.23 21.54 -19.75
CA THR A 386 -3.59 21.81 -19.29
C THR A 386 -3.75 21.27 -17.88
N GLU A 387 -3.87 22.17 -16.90
CA GLU A 387 -4.14 21.82 -15.50
C GLU A 387 -5.63 21.92 -15.21
N ILE A 388 -6.17 20.90 -14.55
CA ILE A 388 -7.56 20.81 -14.16
C ILE A 388 -7.62 20.63 -12.65
N ASP A 389 -8.27 21.58 -11.99
CA ASP A 389 -8.66 21.44 -10.61
C ASP A 389 -9.99 20.69 -10.55
N LEU A 390 -9.96 19.42 -10.14
CA LEU A 390 -11.15 18.58 -10.06
C LEU A 390 -12.14 19.04 -8.98
N MET A 391 -11.74 19.94 -8.07
CA MET A 391 -12.68 20.59 -7.16
C MET A 391 -13.56 21.63 -7.84
N LYS A 392 -12.98 22.39 -8.78
CA LYS A 392 -13.69 23.43 -9.53
C LYS A 392 -14.49 22.87 -10.70
N THR A 393 -14.21 21.62 -11.08
CA THR A 393 -14.77 20.96 -12.25
C THR A 393 -15.67 19.80 -11.82
N SER A 394 -16.96 20.09 -11.58
CA SER A 394 -17.90 19.15 -10.96
C SER A 394 -18.23 17.92 -11.83
N ASN A 395 -18.19 18.06 -13.16
CA ASN A 395 -18.53 17.04 -14.14
C ASN A 395 -17.43 16.00 -14.40
N LEU A 396 -16.19 16.25 -13.96
CA LEU A 396 -15.08 15.32 -14.09
C LEU A 396 -14.70 14.74 -12.73
N TYR A 397 -14.58 13.42 -12.64
CA TYR A 397 -14.12 12.72 -11.43
C TYR A 397 -13.24 11.53 -11.80
N ILE A 398 -12.39 11.14 -10.86
CA ILE A 398 -11.49 9.99 -11.05
C ILE A 398 -12.32 8.70 -11.04
N ALA A 399 -12.32 8.00 -12.17
CA ALA A 399 -12.93 6.68 -12.33
C ALA A 399 -12.04 5.57 -11.76
N GLY A 400 -10.71 5.76 -11.81
CA GLY A 400 -9.75 4.79 -11.27
C GLY A 400 -8.29 5.16 -11.58
N PRO A 401 -7.33 4.33 -11.15
CA PRO A 401 -5.93 4.49 -11.57
C PRO A 401 -5.80 4.25 -13.08
N ALA A 402 -4.91 4.99 -13.74
CA ALA A 402 -4.57 4.77 -15.14
C ALA A 402 -3.20 4.09 -15.26
N SER A 403 -3.11 3.09 -16.13
CA SER A 403 -1.82 2.49 -16.50
C SER A 403 -1.14 3.32 -17.59
N ARG A 404 0.19 3.26 -17.65
CA ARG A 404 0.98 3.90 -18.72
C ARG A 404 0.60 3.38 -20.12
N SER A 405 0.02 2.19 -20.24
CA SER A 405 -0.46 1.64 -21.51
C SER A 405 -1.60 2.46 -22.14
N LEU A 406 -2.38 3.21 -21.35
CA LEU A 406 -3.43 4.09 -21.85
C LEU A 406 -2.87 5.35 -22.53
N LEU A 407 -1.58 5.64 -22.36
CA LEU A 407 -0.88 6.76 -22.99
C LEU A 407 -0.33 6.42 -24.40
N ASN A 408 -0.47 5.16 -24.85
CA ASN A 408 0.02 4.73 -26.16
C ASN A 408 -0.89 5.19 -27.31
N VAL A 409 -0.20 5.67 -28.34
CA VAL A 409 -0.63 6.46 -29.49
C VAL A 409 -1.27 5.57 -30.56
N THR A 410 -2.53 5.83 -30.92
CA THR A 410 -3.02 5.49 -32.26
C THR A 410 -2.33 6.40 -33.25
N THR A 411 -1.54 5.83 -34.16
CA THR A 411 -1.06 6.54 -35.35
C THR A 411 -2.26 6.97 -36.21
N PRO A 412 -2.27 8.19 -36.77
CA PRO A 412 -3.32 8.63 -37.68
C PRO A 412 -3.22 7.87 -39.01
N GLY A 413 -4.39 7.42 -39.49
CA GLY A 413 -4.76 7.17 -40.89
C GLY A 413 -3.78 6.43 -41.81
N LYS A 414 -4.14 5.20 -42.20
CA LYS A 414 -3.89 4.75 -43.58
C LYS A 414 -5.12 5.09 -44.41
N ALA A 415 -5.10 6.26 -45.05
CA ALA A 415 -5.65 6.40 -46.38
C ALA A 415 -4.56 5.92 -47.36
N GLY A 416 -4.93 5.04 -48.29
CA GLY A 416 -4.04 4.38 -49.24
C GLY A 416 -4.41 2.93 -49.39
#